data_AF-A0A3D5JSA1-F1
#
_entry.id   AF-A0A3D5JSA1-F1
#
_cell.length_a   1.000
_cell.length_b   1.000
_cell.length_c   1.000
_cell.angle_alpha   90.00
_cell.angle_beta   90.00
_cell.angle_gamma   90.00
#
_symmetry.space_group_name_H-M   'P 1'
#
loop_
_entity.id
_entity.type
_entity.pdbx_description
1 polymer ?
#
loop_
_entity_poly.entity_id
_entity_poly.type
_entity_poly.pdbx_seq_one_letter_code
_entity_poly.pdbx_strand_id
1 'polypeptide(L)'
;ALFVTDAEGPLRDQLQGIGLAFFTMITSAEAVAVQRVMMAPETDDRLREMFWVAGPQRTTDALAEFLRARVARGELEIDDCQTAALQLMTLLKGELHTHMMCGLRPTPADCDANAHVGASVDFFLRAYAPRPPA
;
A
#
# COMPACT_ATOMS: atom_id res chain seq x y z
N ALA A 1 4.81 5.94 14.43
CA ALA A 1 4.56 4.88 13.43
C ALA A 1 4.56 5.51 12.04
N LEU A 2 4.79 4.74 10.96
CA LEU A 2 4.75 5.27 9.58
C LEU A 2 3.35 5.82 9.22
N PHE A 3 2.30 5.23 9.80
CA PHE A 3 0.93 5.71 9.71
C PHE A 3 0.42 6.10 11.10
N VAL A 4 -0.41 7.14 11.17
CA VAL A 4 -1.00 7.60 12.42
C VAL A 4 -2.19 6.69 12.76
N THR A 5 -2.06 5.91 13.83
CA THR A 5 -3.05 4.90 14.25
C THR A 5 -4.23 5.48 15.02
N ASP A 6 -4.08 6.70 15.56
CA ASP A 6 -5.09 7.40 16.37
C ASP A 6 -5.52 8.74 15.74
N ALA A 7 -5.52 8.80 14.40
CA ALA A 7 -6.01 9.99 13.72
C ALA A 7 -7.54 10.03 13.80
N GLU A 8 -8.05 11.20 14.22
CA GLU A 8 -9.47 11.56 14.19
C GLU A 8 -9.90 11.88 12.75
N GLY A 9 -10.99 11.27 12.29
CA GLY A 9 -11.56 11.50 10.95
C GLY A 9 -12.09 10.22 10.29
N PRO A 10 -12.84 10.34 9.17
CA PRO A 10 -13.43 9.17 8.49
C PRO A 10 -12.37 8.16 8.05
N LEU A 11 -12.55 6.87 8.37
CA LEU A 11 -11.61 5.80 8.03
C LEU A 11 -11.24 5.78 6.54
N ARG A 12 -12.23 6.00 5.66
CA ARG A 12 -12.02 6.05 4.21
C ARG A 12 -11.00 7.11 3.82
N ASP A 13 -11.09 8.31 4.41
CA ASP A 13 -10.21 9.44 4.07
C ASP A 13 -8.78 9.17 4.57
N GLN A 14 -8.65 8.51 5.72
CA GLN A 14 -7.37 8.09 6.25
C GLN A 14 -6.70 7.03 5.35
N LEU A 15 -7.46 6.00 4.94
CA LEU A 15 -6.97 4.98 4.01
C LEU A 15 -6.61 5.60 2.65
N GLN A 16 -7.38 6.58 2.17
CA GLN A 16 -7.08 7.30 0.94
C GLN A 16 -5.78 8.12 1.06
N GLY A 17 -5.58 8.83 2.18
CA GLY A 17 -4.33 9.57 2.44
C GLY A 17 -3.11 8.64 2.52
N ILE A 18 -3.23 7.52 3.24
CA ILE A 18 -2.21 6.47 3.31
C ILE A 18 -1.91 5.91 1.92
N GLY A 19 -2.95 5.61 1.15
CA GLY A 19 -2.83 5.05 -0.19
C GLY A 19 -2.15 5.99 -1.17
N LEU A 20 -2.48 7.28 -1.14
CA LEU A 20 -1.85 8.31 -1.98
C LEU A 20 -0.37 8.51 -1.62
N ALA A 21 -0.05 8.54 -0.32
CA ALA A 21 1.34 8.65 0.12
C ALA A 21 2.17 7.44 -0.32
N PHE A 22 1.62 6.22 -0.16
CA PHE A 22 2.26 5.00 -0.62
C PHE A 22 2.44 4.98 -2.15
N PHE A 23 1.37 5.27 -2.91
CA PHE A 23 1.41 5.32 -4.36
C PHE A 23 2.49 6.29 -4.86
N THR A 24 2.49 7.51 -4.34
CA THR A 24 3.48 8.55 -4.69
C THR A 24 4.90 8.08 -4.42
N MET A 25 5.14 7.44 -3.27
CA MET A 25 6.45 6.89 -2.91
C MET A 25 6.91 5.85 -3.93
N ILE A 26 6.10 4.83 -4.21
CA ILE A 26 6.50 3.71 -5.08
C ILE A 26 6.60 4.09 -6.56
N THR A 27 5.93 5.16 -6.99
CA THR A 27 6.02 5.69 -8.36
C THR A 27 7.06 6.80 -8.51
N SER A 28 7.84 7.12 -7.46
CA SER A 28 8.97 8.03 -7.59
C SER A 28 10.10 7.45 -8.44
N ALA A 29 10.84 8.30 -9.13
CA ALA A 29 11.95 7.86 -9.99
C ALA A 29 13.02 7.12 -9.17
N GLU A 30 13.27 7.59 -7.95
CA GLU A 30 14.24 7.04 -7.02
C GLU A 30 13.81 5.65 -6.53
N ALA A 31 12.56 5.49 -6.08
CA ALA A 31 12.05 4.20 -5.62
C ALA A 31 12.04 3.17 -6.75
N VAL A 32 11.62 3.58 -7.95
CA VAL A 32 11.62 2.71 -9.13
C VAL A 32 13.02 2.25 -9.51
N ALA A 33 14.00 3.18 -9.49
CA ALA A 33 15.39 2.83 -9.78
C ALA A 33 15.94 1.82 -8.77
N VAL A 34 15.76 2.07 -7.47
CA VAL A 34 16.20 1.16 -6.40
C VAL A 34 15.53 -0.21 -6.54
N GLN A 35 14.22 -0.24 -6.73
CA GLN A 35 13.49 -1.50 -6.81
C GLN A 35 13.89 -2.33 -8.05
N ARG A 36 14.13 -1.69 -9.20
CA ARG A 36 14.65 -2.40 -10.38
C ARG A 36 16.03 -3.00 -10.13
N VAL A 37 16.93 -2.30 -9.43
CA VAL A 37 18.22 -2.89 -9.01
C VAL A 37 17.97 -4.09 -8.12
N MET A 38 17.08 -4.00 -7.14
CA MET A 38 16.75 -5.12 -6.25
C MET A 38 16.09 -6.30 -6.98
N MET A 39 15.47 -6.09 -8.14
CA MET A 39 14.89 -7.15 -8.97
C MET A 39 15.87 -7.74 -9.99
N ALA A 40 17.05 -7.14 -10.16
CA ALA A 40 18.02 -7.57 -11.14
C ALA A 40 18.71 -8.88 -10.70
N PRO A 41 18.89 -9.88 -11.60
CA PRO A 41 19.48 -11.17 -11.25
C PRO A 41 20.89 -11.08 -10.63
N GLU A 42 21.65 -10.05 -10.99
CA GLU A 42 23.02 -9.80 -10.52
C GLU A 42 23.08 -9.25 -9.09
N THR A 43 21.95 -8.84 -8.50
CA THR A 43 21.93 -8.26 -7.16
C THR A 43 22.05 -9.32 -6.07
N ASP A 44 23.01 -9.10 -5.17
CA ASP A 44 23.30 -9.94 -4.01
C ASP A 44 22.06 -10.22 -3.12
N ASP A 45 21.91 -11.48 -2.69
CA ASP A 45 20.76 -11.94 -1.89
C ASP A 45 20.66 -11.18 -0.55
N ARG A 46 21.79 -10.96 0.13
CA ARG A 46 21.80 -10.27 1.43
C ARG A 46 21.38 -8.81 1.27
N LEU A 47 21.77 -8.16 0.16
CA LEU A 47 21.31 -6.81 -0.13
C LEU A 47 19.79 -6.76 -0.38
N ARG A 48 19.23 -7.75 -1.10
CA ARG A 48 17.78 -7.89 -1.30
C ARG A 48 17.04 -8.08 0.03
N GLU A 49 17.54 -8.92 0.91
CA GLU A 49 16.96 -9.14 2.25
C GLU A 49 16.97 -7.87 3.09
N MET A 50 18.11 -7.16 3.12
CA MET A 50 18.23 -5.89 3.83
C MET A 50 17.23 -4.85 3.31
N PHE A 51 17.09 -4.73 1.99
CA PHE A 51 16.11 -3.85 1.36
C PHE A 51 14.67 -4.26 1.75
N TRP A 52 14.36 -5.56 1.68
CA TRP A 52 13.03 -6.08 1.99
C TRP A 52 12.59 -5.76 3.41
N VAL A 53 13.46 -6.06 4.39
CA VAL A 53 13.19 -5.82 5.82
C VAL A 53 13.10 -4.33 6.12
N ALA A 54 13.98 -3.51 5.56
CA ALA A 54 14.03 -2.09 5.85
C ALA A 54 12.91 -1.27 5.19
N GLY A 55 12.40 -1.72 4.03
CA GLY A 55 11.40 -1.00 3.25
C GLY A 55 10.04 -1.72 3.21
N PRO A 56 9.80 -2.61 2.23
CA PRO A 56 8.49 -3.25 2.00
C PRO A 56 7.86 -3.87 3.23
N GLN A 57 8.62 -4.64 4.02
CA GLN A 57 8.10 -5.30 5.21
C GLN A 57 7.68 -4.29 6.27
N ARG A 58 8.55 -3.32 6.59
CA ARG A 58 8.27 -2.26 7.58
C ARG A 58 7.04 -1.43 7.21
N THR A 59 6.84 -1.12 5.93
CA THR A 59 5.64 -0.39 5.46
C THR A 59 4.37 -1.22 5.63
N THR A 60 4.45 -2.52 5.29
CA THR A 60 3.32 -3.44 5.43
C THR A 60 2.94 -3.64 6.91
N ASP A 61 3.94 -3.84 7.77
CA ASP A 61 3.73 -4.02 9.22
C ASP A 61 3.09 -2.78 9.86
N ALA A 62 3.48 -1.59 9.41
CA ALA A 62 2.86 -0.35 9.87
C ALA A 62 1.40 -0.21 9.42
N LEU A 63 1.05 -0.63 8.20
CA LEU A 63 -0.35 -0.65 7.76
C LEU A 63 -1.14 -1.70 8.54
N ALA A 64 -0.58 -2.89 8.78
CA ALA A 64 -1.21 -3.92 9.57
C ALA A 64 -1.51 -3.45 11.00
N GLU A 65 -0.61 -2.68 11.62
CA GLU A 65 -0.85 -2.02 12.92
C GLU A 65 -2.02 -1.04 12.86
N PHE A 66 -2.05 -0.19 11.84
CA PHE A 66 -3.17 0.71 11.62
C PHE A 66 -4.49 -0.05 11.50
N LEU A 67 -4.54 -1.10 10.67
CA LEU A 67 -5.75 -1.91 10.49
C LEU A 67 -6.18 -2.59 11.79
N ARG A 68 -5.24 -3.11 12.59
CA ARG A 68 -5.54 -3.71 13.91
C ARG A 68 -6.21 -2.73 14.87
N ALA A 69 -5.76 -1.47 14.88
CA ALA A 69 -6.40 -0.43 15.68
C ALA A 69 -7.84 -0.14 15.22
N ARG A 70 -8.11 -0.20 13.91
CA ARG A 70 -9.45 0.00 13.33
C ARG A 70 -10.38 -1.17 13.59
N VAL A 71 -9.87 -2.41 13.57
CA VAL A 71 -10.60 -3.61 14.02
C VAL A 71 -10.97 -3.51 15.49
N ALA A 72 -10.05 -3.08 16.36
CA ALA A 72 -10.33 -2.89 17.79
C ALA A 72 -11.43 -1.84 18.08
N ARG A 73 -11.63 -0.89 17.15
CA ARG A 73 -12.70 0.12 17.20
C ARG A 73 -14.02 -0.36 16.55
N GLY A 74 -14.06 -1.58 16.01
CA GLY A 74 -15.21 -2.11 15.28
C GLY A 74 -15.46 -1.42 13.93
N GLU A 75 -14.48 -0.68 13.40
CA GLU A 75 -14.58 0.03 12.12
C GLU A 75 -14.26 -0.89 10.94
N LEU A 76 -13.62 -2.04 11.20
CA LEU A 76 -13.25 -3.07 10.24
C LEU A 76 -13.46 -4.47 10.83
N GLU A 77 -13.82 -5.44 9.99
CA GLU A 77 -13.89 -6.87 10.28
C GLU A 77 -12.80 -7.58 9.49
N ILE A 78 -11.62 -7.79 10.10
CA ILE A 78 -10.45 -8.41 9.46
C ILE A 78 -9.89 -9.51 10.36
N ASP A 79 -9.78 -10.73 9.83
CA ASP A 79 -9.19 -11.87 10.54
C ASP A 79 -7.65 -11.80 10.61
N ASP A 80 -7.00 -11.48 9.49
CA ASP A 80 -5.55 -11.31 9.39
C ASP A 80 -5.19 -9.95 8.79
N CYS A 81 -4.81 -9.02 9.67
CA CYS A 81 -4.44 -7.67 9.28
C CYS A 81 -3.13 -7.59 8.49
N GLN A 82 -2.24 -8.57 8.59
CA GLN A 82 -1.02 -8.60 7.77
C GLN A 82 -1.41 -8.90 6.33
N THR A 83 -2.16 -9.99 6.12
CA THR A 83 -2.68 -10.33 4.79
C THR A 83 -3.50 -9.20 4.18
N ALA A 84 -4.40 -8.58 4.95
CA ALA A 84 -5.19 -7.44 4.48
C ALA A 84 -4.32 -6.24 4.08
N ALA A 85 -3.26 -5.94 4.84
CA ALA A 85 -2.30 -4.89 4.49
C ALA A 85 -1.58 -5.18 3.17
N LEU A 86 -1.09 -6.41 2.97
CA LEU A 86 -0.45 -6.83 1.71
C LEU A 86 -1.41 -6.73 0.52
N GLN A 87 -2.68 -7.12 0.71
CA GLN A 87 -3.71 -7.01 -0.32
C GLN A 87 -3.94 -5.56 -0.72
N LEU A 88 -4.15 -4.66 0.25
CA LEU A 88 -4.33 -3.23 -0.05
C LEU A 88 -3.11 -2.65 -0.76
N MET A 89 -1.89 -2.91 -0.26
CA MET A 89 -0.65 -2.46 -0.90
C MET A 89 -0.51 -2.99 -2.33
N THR A 90 -0.97 -4.21 -2.60
CA THR A 90 -0.97 -4.80 -3.94
C THR A 90 -1.95 -4.10 -4.87
N LEU A 91 -3.17 -3.83 -4.41
CA LEU A 91 -4.18 -3.08 -5.16
C LEU A 91 -3.69 -1.66 -5.50
N LEU A 92 -3.09 -0.99 -4.51
CA LEU A 92 -2.60 0.38 -4.66
C LEU A 92 -1.51 0.49 -5.73
N LYS A 93 -0.62 -0.50 -5.90
CA LYS A 93 0.42 -0.47 -6.95
C LYS A 93 -0.17 -0.25 -8.35
N GLY A 94 -1.29 -0.91 -8.64
CA GLY A 94 -1.97 -0.82 -9.93
C GLY A 94 -1.09 -1.19 -11.13
N GLU A 95 -1.62 -0.91 -12.33
CA GLU A 95 -0.93 -1.19 -13.59
C GLU A 95 0.25 -0.24 -13.84
N LEU A 96 0.15 1.02 -13.41
CA LEU A 96 1.21 2.02 -13.60
C LEU A 96 2.55 1.53 -13.05
N HIS A 97 2.57 1.09 -11.78
CA HIS A 97 3.80 0.59 -11.16
C HIS A 97 4.36 -0.62 -11.91
N THR A 98 3.50 -1.51 -12.42
CA THR A 98 3.92 -2.68 -13.20
C THR A 98 4.60 -2.26 -14.50
N HIS A 99 4.00 -1.32 -15.25
CA HIS A 99 4.64 -0.74 -16.44
C HIS A 99 5.98 -0.08 -16.13
N MET A 100 6.06 0.66 -15.02
CA MET A 100 7.32 1.24 -14.55
C MET A 100 8.33 0.14 -14.22
N MET A 101 7.96 -0.99 -13.62
CA MET A 101 8.92 -2.08 -13.40
C MET A 101 9.42 -2.71 -14.71
N CYS A 102 8.56 -2.80 -15.73
CA CYS A 102 8.90 -3.31 -17.06
C CYS A 102 9.83 -2.42 -17.91
N GLY A 103 10.31 -1.28 -17.39
CA GLY A 103 11.17 -0.37 -18.15
C GLY A 103 10.40 0.59 -19.07
N LEU A 104 9.07 0.51 -19.10
CA LEU A 104 8.24 1.46 -19.82
C LEU A 104 8.33 2.84 -19.15
N ARG A 105 7.96 3.89 -19.90
CA ARG A 105 8.02 5.28 -19.43
C ARG A 105 6.65 5.94 -19.31
N PRO A 106 5.65 5.32 -18.66
CA PRO A 106 4.50 6.09 -18.22
C PRO A 106 4.95 7.05 -17.11
N THR A 107 4.35 8.21 -17.08
CA THR A 107 4.53 9.21 -16.05
C THR A 107 3.38 9.11 -15.05
N PRO A 108 3.54 9.54 -13.79
CA PRO A 108 2.42 9.65 -12.86
C PRO A 108 1.28 10.54 -13.40
N ALA A 109 1.56 11.45 -14.33
CA ALA A 109 0.54 12.26 -15.00
C ALA A 109 -0.36 11.46 -15.95
N ASP A 110 0.07 10.27 -16.38
CA ASP A 110 -0.73 9.36 -17.21
C ASP A 110 -1.74 8.54 -16.38
N CYS A 111 -1.74 8.71 -15.05
CA CYS A 111 -2.65 8.06 -14.13
C CYS A 111 -3.36 9.10 -13.27
N ASP A 112 -4.70 9.01 -13.19
CA ASP A 112 -5.43 9.70 -12.13
C ASP A 112 -5.24 8.94 -10.81
N ALA A 113 -4.18 9.32 -10.08
CA ALA A 113 -3.83 8.70 -8.80
C ALA A 113 -4.97 8.78 -7.78
N ASN A 114 -5.75 9.87 -7.76
CA ASN A 114 -6.88 10.00 -6.85
C ASN A 114 -7.98 9.01 -7.18
N ALA A 115 -8.33 8.88 -8.46
CA ALA A 115 -9.33 7.92 -8.90
C ALA A 115 -8.89 6.47 -8.63
N HIS A 116 -7.64 6.13 -8.97
CA HIS A 116 -7.09 4.78 -8.78
C HIS A 116 -7.02 4.38 -7.29
N VAL A 117 -6.43 5.25 -6.46
CA VAL A 117 -6.34 5.00 -5.01
C VAL A 117 -7.73 4.97 -4.38
N GLY A 118 -8.61 5.90 -4.74
CA GLY A 118 -9.99 5.94 -4.24
C GLY A 118 -10.74 4.64 -4.53
N ALA A 119 -10.68 4.16 -5.78
CA ALA A 119 -11.33 2.91 -6.18
C ALA A 119 -10.75 1.68 -5.46
N SER A 120 -9.43 1.66 -5.22
CA SER A 120 -8.75 0.60 -4.48
C SER A 120 -9.15 0.58 -3.00
N VAL A 121 -9.28 1.76 -2.37
CA VAL A 121 -9.78 1.90 -0.99
C VAL A 121 -11.23 1.47 -0.90
N ASP A 122 -12.07 1.87 -1.85
CA ASP A 122 -13.48 1.46 -1.88
C ASP A 122 -13.62 -0.05 -2.08
N PHE A 123 -12.76 -0.67 -2.90
CA PHE A 123 -12.70 -2.13 -3.02
C PHE A 123 -12.35 -2.80 -1.70
N PHE A 124 -11.31 -2.30 -1.02
CA PHE A 124 -10.87 -2.83 0.26
C PHE A 124 -11.94 -2.70 1.34
N LEU A 125 -12.61 -1.55 1.42
CA LEU A 125 -13.69 -1.33 2.39
C LEU A 125 -14.92 -2.20 2.11
N ARG A 126 -15.25 -2.49 0.84
CA ARG A 126 -16.31 -3.47 0.55
C ARG A 126 -15.99 -4.87 1.06
N ALA A 127 -14.71 -5.23 1.13
CA ALA A 127 -14.28 -6.54 1.62
C ALA A 127 -14.27 -6.61 3.16
N TYR A 128 -13.94 -5.51 3.84
CA TYR A 128 -13.58 -5.51 5.26
C TYR A 128 -14.37 -4.55 6.15
N ALA A 129 -15.26 -3.71 5.62
CA ALA A 129 -16.17 -2.94 6.46
C ALA A 129 -17.22 -3.86 7.09
N PRO A 130 -17.66 -3.59 8.33
CA PRO A 130 -18.71 -4.37 8.99
C PRO A 130 -19.95 -4.49 8.12
N ARG A 131 -20.46 -5.73 7.97
CA ARG A 131 -21.70 -5.94 7.23
C ARG A 131 -22.90 -5.49 8.07
N PRO A 132 -23.88 -4.77 7.48
CA PRO A 132 -25.14 -4.54 8.16
C PRO A 132 -25.76 -5.89 8.54
N PRO A 133 -26.39 -6.02 9.72
CA PRO A 133 -27.20 -7.19 10.02
C PRO A 133 -28.28 -7.33 8.94
N ALA A 134 -28.48 -8.57 8.48
CA ALA A 134 -29.48 -8.92 7.46
C ALA A 134 -30.91 -8.67 7.94
#